data_AF-A0A951AAP7-F1
#
_entry.id   AF-A0A951AAP7-F1
#
_cell.length_a   1.000
_cell.length_b   1.000
_cell.length_c   1.000
_cell.angle_alpha   90.00
_cell.angle_beta   90.00
_cell.angle_gamma   90.00
#
_symmetry.space_group_name_H-M   'P 1'
#
loop_
_entity.id
_entity.type
_entity.pdbx_description
1 polymer ?
#
loop_
_entity_poly.entity_id
_entity_poly.type
_entity_poly.pdbx_seq_one_letter_code
_entity_poly.pdbx_strand_id
1 'polypeptide(L)' 'MFIVELTRGHDKFAVMRRVNVNEPNLYFAVQRATRLLFNAEEQADGYRVLDDGGRLRAELWTGTADP' A
#
# COMPACT_ATOMS: atom_id res chain seq x y z
N MET A 1 14.86 1.49 0.87
CA MET A 1 13.77 2.24 1.52
C MET A 1 12.52 2.03 0.70
N PHE A 2 11.34 1.96 1.32
CA PHE A 2 10.08 1.73 0.61
C PHE A 2 9.07 2.82 0.92
N ILE A 3 8.13 3.01 0.01
CA ILE A 3 6.98 3.91 0.17
C ILE A 3 5.73 3.04 0.09
N VAL A 4 4.85 3.14 1.08
CA VAL A 4 3.52 2.54 1.04
C VAL A 4 2.53 3.61 0.64
N GLU A 5 1.84 3.40 -0.48
CA GLU A 5 0.69 4.20 -0.87
C GLU A 5 -0.57 3.45 -0.46
N LEU A 6 -1.40 4.04 0.40
CA LEU A 6 -2.75 3.56 0.68
C LEU A 6 -3.71 4.21 -0.31
N THR A 7 -4.65 3.42 -0.80
CA THR A 7 -5.55 3.78 -1.89
C THR A 7 -6.99 3.47 -1.50
N ARG A 8 -7.94 4.18 -2.13
CA ARG A 8 -9.38 3.99 -1.90
C ARG A 8 -10.13 3.87 -3.22
N GLY A 9 -11.18 3.07 -3.20
CA GLY A 9 -12.10 2.84 -4.29
C GLY A 9 -11.55 1.88 -5.34
N HIS A 10 -12.40 1.59 -6.33
CA HIS A 10 -12.05 0.79 -7.49
C HIS A 10 -10.99 1.47 -8.37
N ASP A 11 -10.83 2.79 -8.25
CA ASP A 11 -9.80 3.55 -8.94
C ASP A 11 -8.46 3.43 -8.21
N LYS A 12 -7.69 2.43 -8.62
CA LYS A 12 -6.38 2.07 -8.06
C LYS A 12 -5.36 3.21 -8.06
N PHE A 13 -5.65 4.33 -8.74
CA PHE A 13 -4.79 5.50 -8.84
C PHE A 13 -5.06 6.56 -7.76
N ALA A 14 -6.17 6.47 -7.03
CA ALA A 14 -6.51 7.40 -5.96
C ALA A 14 -5.68 7.11 -4.69
N VAL A 15 -4.49 7.72 -4.60
CA VAL A 15 -3.66 7.69 -3.38
C VAL A 15 -4.24 8.59 -2.32
N MET A 16 -4.61 8.01 -1.18
CA MET A 16 -5.05 8.78 -0.02
C MET A 16 -3.89 9.19 0.87
N ARG A 17 -2.92 8.28 1.03
CA ARG A 17 -1.83 8.47 1.97
C ARG A 17 -0.56 7.82 1.47
N ARG A 18 0.56 8.51 1.66
CA ARG A 18 1.91 7.97 1.47
C ARG A 18 2.59 7.83 2.81
N VAL A 19 3.20 6.67 3.04
CA VAL A 19 3.96 6.35 4.25
C VAL A 19 5.35 5.92 3.84
N ASN A 20 6.36 6.69 4.23
CA ASN A 20 7.75 6.26 4.09
C ASN A 20 8.04 5.17 5.11
N VAL A 21 8.49 4.02 4.62
CA VAL A 21 8.86 2.88 5.45
C VAL A 21 10.36 2.67 5.33
N ASN A 22 11.06 2.99 6.41
CA ASN A 22 12.51 2.83 6.53
C ASN A 22 12.88 1.39 6.86
N GLU A 23 12.30 0.42 6.15
CA GLU A 23 12.58 -1.00 6.34
C GLU A 23 13.70 -1.45 5.39
N PRO A 24 14.58 -2.37 5.84
CA PRO A 24 15.70 -2.85 5.04
C PRO A 24 15.27 -3.84 3.95
N ASN A 25 14.10 -4.48 4.07
CA ASN A 25 13.64 -5.50 3.13
C ASN A 25 12.17 -5.29 2.72
N LEU A 26 11.80 -5.88 1.58
CA LEU A 26 10.43 -5.82 1.05
C LEU A 26 9.42 -6.52 1.97
N TYR A 27 9.83 -7.60 2.63
CA TYR A 27 8.97 -8.38 3.52
C TYR A 27 8.38 -7.54 4.65
N PHE A 28 9.21 -6.78 5.39
CA PHE A 28 8.76 -5.90 6.47
C PHE A 28 7.92 -4.73 5.95
N ALA A 29 8.27 -4.18 4.78
CA ALA A 29 7.46 -3.16 4.13
C ALA A 29 6.03 -3.66 3.81
N VAL A 30 5.90 -4.89 3.29
CA VAL A 30 4.61 -5.54 3.01
C VAL A 30 3.83 -5.85 4.30
N GLN A 31 4.49 -6.35 5.35
CA GLN A 31 3.84 -6.56 6.65
C GLN A 31 3.27 -5.25 7.22
N ARG A 32 4.04 -4.16 7.12
CA ARG A 32 3.60 -2.85 7.58
C ARG A 32 2.47 -2.28 6.73
N ALA A 33 2.55 -2.43 5.40
CA ALA A 33 1.48 -2.03 4.48
C ALA A 33 0.17 -2.77 4.79
N THR A 34 0.25 -4.09 5.00
CA THR A 34 -0.90 -4.92 5.39
C THR A 34 -1.51 -4.47 6.71
N ARG A 35 -0.67 -4.17 7.71
CA ARG A 35 -1.16 -3.64 9.00
C ARG A 35 -1.87 -2.30 8.84
N LEU A 36 -1.36 -1.41 7.98
CA LEU A 36 -1.98 -0.12 7.70
C LEU A 36 -3.32 -0.29 6.96
N LEU A 37 -3.37 -1.15 5.96
CA LEU A 37 -4.59 -1.46 5.20
C LEU A 37 -5.74 -1.92 6.11
N PHE A 38 -5.44 -2.77 7.09
CA PHE A 38 -6.44 -3.25 8.06
C PHE A 38 -6.60 -2.35 9.28
N ASN A 39 -5.94 -1.19 9.34
CA ASN A 39 -6.24 -0.18 10.35
C ASN A 39 -7.51 0.57 9.94
N ALA A 40 -8.56 0.45 10.76
CA ALA A 40 -9.86 1.07 10.53
C ALA A 40 -9.79 2.59 10.34
N GLU A 41 -8.80 3.27 10.93
CA GLU A 41 -8.62 4.71 10.78
C GLU A 41 -8.18 5.12 9.37
N GLU A 42 -7.43 4.26 8.68
CA GLU A 42 -6.91 4.55 7.34
C GLU A 42 -8.02 4.50 6.29
N GLN A 43 -9.06 3.67 6.51
CA GLN A 43 -10.20 3.51 5.59
C GLN A 43 -9.75 3.28 4.13
N ALA A 44 -8.71 2.46 3.96
CA ALA A 44 -8.10 2.13 2.68
C ALA A 44 -8.68 0.82 2.13
N ASP A 45 -8.80 0.73 0.80
CA ASP A 45 -9.26 -0.46 0.08
C ASP A 45 -8.10 -1.23 -0.57
N GLY A 46 -6.89 -0.70 -0.49
CA GLY A 46 -5.68 -1.37 -0.95
C GLY A 46 -4.41 -0.60 -0.61
N TYR A 47 -3.28 -1.19 -1.00
CA TYR A 47 -1.98 -0.54 -0.94
C TYR A 47 -1.09 -0.89 -2.12
N ARG A 48 -0.09 -0.02 -2.35
CA ARG A 48 1.06 -0.27 -3.21
C ARG A 48 2.35 -0.04 -2.42
N VAL A 49 3.32 -0.93 -2.58
CA VAL A 49 4.68 -0.78 -2.05
C VAL A 49 5.60 -0.41 -3.20
N LEU A 50 6.18 0.77 -3.14
CA LEU A 50 7.14 1.28 -4.12
C LEU A 50 8.56 1.26 -3.51
N ASP A 51 9.57 1.01 -4.32
CA ASP A 51 10.96 1.30 -3.93
C ASP A 51 11.27 2.81 -4.02
N ASP A 52 12.49 3.19 -3.66
CA ASP A 52 12.96 4.58 -3.68
C ASP A 52 12.99 5.21 -5.08
N GLY A 53 13.11 4.38 -6.11
CA GLY A 53 12.96 4.75 -7.52
C GLY A 53 11.50 4.86 -7.99
N GLY A 54 10.53 4.68 -7.08
CA GLY A 54 9.10 4.71 -7.39
C GLY A 54 8.60 3.47 -8.14
N ARG A 55 9.39 2.39 -8.22
CA ARG A 55 8.99 1.17 -8.93
C ARG A 55 8.10 0.32 -8.04
N LEU A 56 6.99 -0.17 -8.58
CA LEU A 56 6.08 -1.06 -7.88
C LEU A 56 6.77 -2.39 -7.54
N ARG A 57 6.69 -2.78 -6.27
CA ARG A 57 7.29 -4.02 -5.73
C ARG A 57 6.26 -5.00 -5.22
N ALA A 58 5.14 -4.51 -4.69
CA ALA A 58 4.02 -5.31 -4.22
C ALA A 58 2.74 -4.46 -4.20
N GLU A 59 1.59 -5.11 -4.31
CA GLU A 59 0.28 -4.49 -4.10
C GLU A 59 -0.71 -5.50 -3.55
N LEU A 60 -1.73 -4.99 -2.84
CA LEU A 60 -2.86 -5.78 -2.36
C LEU A 60 -4.12 -4.90 -2.36
N TRP A 61 -5.25 -5.51 -2.70
CA TRP A 61 -6.57 -4.86 -2.74
C TRP A 61 -7.57 -5.74 -1.98
N THR A 62 -8.39 -5.14 -1.12
CA THR A 62 -9.40 -5.83 -0.30
C THR A 62 -10.79 -5.81 -0.94
N GLY A 63 -11.04 -4.88 -1.86
CA GLY A 63 -12.20 -4.94 -2.74
C GLY A 63 -12.02 -6.07 -3.76
N THR A 64 -13.06 -6.87 -3.99
CA THR A 64 -13.09 -7.74 -5.17
C THR A 64 -12.84 -6.86 -6.37
N ALA A 65 -11.73 -7.13 -7.08
CA ALA A 65 -11.65 -6.75 -8.47
C ALA A 65 -12.75 -7.55 -9.18
N ASP A 66 -13.98 -7.04 -9.17
CA ASP A 66 -14.99 -7.55 -10.07
C ASP A 66 -14.57 -7.17 -11.50
N PRO A 67 -14.76 -8.11 -12.45
CA PRO A 67 -14.06 -8.20 -13.73
C PRO A 67 -14.33 -7.07 -14.73
#